data_AF-A0A813QSI8-F1
#
_entry.id   AF-A0A813QSI8-F1
#
_cell.length_a   1.000
_cell.length_b   1.000
_cell.length_c   1.000
_cell.angle_alpha   90.00
_cell.angle_beta   90.00
_cell.angle_gamma   90.00
#
_symmetry.space_group_name_H-M   'P 1'
#
loop_
_entity.id
_entity.type
_entity.pdbx_description
1 polymer ?
#
loop_
_entity_poly.entity_id
_entity_poly.type
_entity_poly.pdbx_seq_one_letter_code
_entity_poly.pdbx_strand_id
1 'polypeptide(L)'
;MATGNSMTKSCCKCDKSSQTFTCNGCNQTFCNHHTDEHREELTQQMKNIEQEHNVLKQRLSQQTISKTLLAQIDQWKKKSIERTQWAAQIVRTNLQRFTEELNNHMSDLINKLSNELRLSREKSEYSEDDLHR
;
A
#
# COMPACT_ATOMS: atom_id res chain seq x y z
N MET A 1 4.17 -69.66 40.32
CA MET A 1 4.87 -70.04 39.06
C MET A 1 4.10 -69.38 37.93
N ALA A 2 4.58 -68.23 37.41
CA ALA A 2 5.24 -68.10 36.09
C ALA A 2 4.40 -68.74 34.97
N THR A 3 3.88 -68.01 33.99
CA THR A 3 4.67 -67.32 32.96
C THR A 3 3.99 -66.04 32.45
N GLY A 4 4.68 -64.91 32.57
CA GLY A 4 4.33 -63.68 31.85
C GLY A 4 4.70 -63.82 30.38
N ASN A 5 3.71 -63.88 29.50
CA ASN A 5 3.93 -63.93 28.06
C ASN A 5 4.28 -62.51 27.58
N SER A 6 5.55 -62.14 27.64
CA SER A 6 6.04 -60.89 27.04
C SER A 6 5.95 -61.05 25.53
N MET A 7 4.90 -60.50 24.90
CA MET A 7 4.79 -60.41 23.45
C MET A 7 5.97 -59.59 22.94
N THR A 8 6.99 -60.26 22.42
CA THR A 8 8.13 -59.62 21.79
C THR A 8 7.64 -58.91 20.54
N LYS A 9 7.57 -57.57 20.60
CA LYS A 9 7.18 -56.76 19.44
C LYS A 9 8.15 -57.04 18.29
N SER A 10 7.64 -57.47 17.15
CA SER A 10 8.44 -57.72 15.95
C SER A 10 8.75 -56.41 15.22
N CYS A 11 9.79 -56.44 14.40
CA CYS A 11 10.14 -55.31 13.53
C CYS A 11 9.03 -55.06 12.49
N CYS A 12 8.54 -53.82 12.40
CA CYS A 12 7.47 -53.42 11.47
C CYS A 12 7.82 -53.53 9.98
N LYS A 13 9.12 -53.67 9.63
CA LYS A 13 9.58 -53.81 8.24
C LYS A 13 9.90 -55.26 7.83
N CYS A 14 10.23 -56.16 8.77
CA CYS A 14 10.71 -57.51 8.42
C CYS A 14 10.33 -58.64 9.40
N ASP A 15 9.45 -58.36 10.36
CA ASP A 15 8.91 -59.32 11.33
C ASP A 15 9.92 -60.04 12.25
N LYS A 16 11.19 -59.64 12.24
CA LYS A 16 12.20 -60.14 13.19
C LYS A 16 11.87 -59.69 14.62
N SER A 17 11.79 -60.65 15.55
CA SER A 17 11.48 -60.43 16.97
C SER A 17 12.70 -60.43 17.89
N SER A 18 13.90 -60.68 17.36
CA SER A 18 15.17 -60.63 18.11
C SER A 18 15.78 -59.23 18.08
N GLN A 19 16.12 -58.68 19.26
CA GLN A 19 16.80 -57.38 19.42
C GLN A 19 16.09 -56.23 18.69
N THR A 20 14.90 -55.89 19.19
CA THR A 20 14.05 -54.84 18.63
C THR A 20 14.01 -53.61 19.53
N PHE A 21 14.03 -52.43 18.92
CA PHE A 21 13.93 -51.13 19.56
C PHE A 21 12.64 -50.45 19.13
N THR A 22 11.95 -49.78 20.07
CA THR A 22 10.74 -49.02 19.75
C THR A 22 11.09 -47.54 19.69
N CYS A 23 10.75 -46.88 18.58
CA CYS A 23 10.88 -45.44 18.45
C CYS A 23 9.70 -44.76 19.14
N ASN A 24 9.95 -43.94 20.16
CA ASN A 24 8.89 -43.21 20.87
C ASN A 24 8.22 -42.12 20.01
N GLY A 25 8.88 -41.68 18.92
CA GLY A 25 8.35 -40.63 18.03
C GLY A 25 7.24 -41.15 17.13
N CYS A 26 7.43 -42.29 16.48
CA CYS A 26 6.44 -42.89 15.58
C CYS A 26 5.71 -44.11 16.18
N ASN A 27 6.06 -44.51 17.41
CA ASN A 27 5.55 -45.69 18.13
C ASN A 27 5.75 -47.03 17.39
N GLN A 28 6.64 -47.07 16.39
CA GLN A 28 6.96 -48.29 15.64
C GLN A 28 8.18 -49.02 16.25
N THR A 29 8.17 -50.34 16.12
CA THR A 29 9.26 -51.22 16.58
C THR A 29 10.11 -51.66 15.39
N PHE A 30 11.43 -51.54 15.50
CA PHE A 30 12.39 -51.86 14.45
C PHE A 30 13.45 -52.83 14.97
N CYS A 31 14.02 -53.68 14.12
CA CYS A 31 15.27 -54.37 14.45
C CYS A 31 16.46 -53.40 14.29
N ASN A 32 17.66 -53.80 14.73
CA ASN A 32 18.86 -52.94 14.65
C ASN A 32 19.06 -52.29 13.27
N HIS A 33 19.01 -53.08 12.20
CA HIS A 33 19.21 -52.58 10.84
C HIS A 33 18.17 -51.52 10.42
N HIS A 34 16.88 -51.80 10.64
CA HIS A 34 15.81 -50.87 10.28
C HIS A 34 15.73 -49.65 11.23
N THR A 35 16.35 -49.74 12.40
CA THR A 35 16.51 -48.59 13.32
C THR A 35 17.51 -47.58 12.74
N ASP A 36 18.61 -48.06 12.17
CA ASP A 36 19.60 -47.21 11.51
C ASP A 36 19.03 -46.56 10.25
N GLU A 37 18.32 -47.33 9.42
CA GLU A 37 17.59 -46.77 8.27
C GLU A 37 16.58 -45.70 8.68
N HIS A 38 15.81 -45.94 9.75
CA HIS A 38 14.83 -44.97 10.24
C HIS A 38 15.51 -43.68 10.71
N ARG A 39 16.67 -43.78 11.38
CA ARG A 39 17.46 -42.61 11.78
C ARG A 39 18.04 -41.87 10.57
N GLU A 40 18.48 -42.58 9.56
CA GLU A 40 18.98 -42.00 8.32
C GLU A 40 17.85 -41.25 7.58
N GLU A 41 16.66 -41.84 7.50
CA GLU A 41 15.48 -41.20 6.92
C GLU A 41 15.13 -39.90 7.65
N LEU A 42 15.08 -39.91 8.99
CA LEU A 42 14.84 -38.71 9.79
C LEU A 42 15.92 -37.64 9.59
N THR A 43 17.18 -38.07 9.47
CA THR A 43 18.31 -37.16 9.19
C THR A 43 18.14 -36.51 7.82
N GLN A 44 17.70 -37.27 6.81
CA GLN A 44 17.45 -36.74 5.47
C GLN A 44 16.26 -35.78 5.46
N GLN A 45 15.18 -36.10 6.18
CA GLN A 45 14.03 -35.20 6.33
C GLN A 45 14.44 -33.87 7.00
N MET A 46 15.26 -33.92 8.06
CA MET A 46 15.76 -32.70 8.72
C MET A 46 16.60 -31.84 7.78
N LYS A 47 17.53 -32.45 7.01
CA LYS A 47 18.32 -31.72 6.01
C LYS A 47 17.44 -31.02 4.97
N ASN A 48 16.37 -31.68 4.52
CA ASN A 48 15.42 -31.08 3.59
C ASN A 48 14.72 -29.86 4.21
N ILE A 49 14.25 -29.98 5.46
CA ILE A 49 13.62 -28.88 6.20
C ILE A 49 14.60 -27.71 6.38
N GLU A 50 15.86 -27.98 6.74
CA GLU A 50 16.89 -26.95 6.86
C GLU A 50 17.15 -26.23 5.53
N GLN A 51 17.17 -26.98 4.42
CA GLN A 51 17.32 -26.41 3.09
C GLN A 51 16.13 -25.52 2.72
N GLU A 52 14.89 -26.00 2.93
CA GLU A 52 13.68 -25.21 2.68
C GLU A 52 13.63 -23.94 3.54
N HIS A 53 13.99 -24.06 4.82
CA HIS A 53 14.09 -22.94 5.74
C HIS A 53 15.11 -21.90 5.24
N ASN A 54 16.28 -22.34 4.80
CA ASN A 54 17.32 -21.44 4.28
C ASN A 54 16.88 -20.73 2.99
N VAL A 55 16.21 -21.44 2.09
CA VAL A 55 15.62 -20.85 0.87
C VAL A 55 14.55 -19.82 1.23
N LEU A 56 13.66 -20.13 2.18
CA LEU A 56 12.64 -19.20 2.65
C LEU A 56 13.28 -17.95 3.26
N LYS A 57 14.25 -18.13 4.15
CA LYS A 57 15.00 -17.03 4.80
C LYS A 57 15.68 -16.13 3.77
N GLN A 58 16.31 -16.73 2.76
CA GLN A 58 16.93 -15.98 1.67
C GLN A 58 15.88 -15.20 0.87
N ARG A 59 14.77 -15.84 0.47
CA ARG A 59 13.67 -15.16 -0.27
C ARG A 59 13.10 -13.98 0.52
N LEU A 60 12.86 -14.15 1.82
CA LEU A 60 12.38 -13.09 2.70
C LEU A 60 13.39 -11.94 2.80
N SER A 61 14.68 -12.23 2.93
CA SER A 61 15.72 -11.18 2.94
C SER A 61 15.85 -10.43 1.61
N GLN A 62 15.48 -11.08 0.50
CA GLN A 62 15.51 -10.49 -0.85
C GLN A 62 14.22 -9.73 -1.19
N GLN A 63 13.16 -9.86 -0.37
CA GLN A 63 11.96 -9.03 -0.49
C GLN A 63 12.29 -7.61 -0.03
N THR A 64 12.91 -6.85 -0.91
CA THR A 64 13.02 -5.41 -0.78
C THR A 64 11.86 -4.80 -1.56
N ILE A 65 11.13 -3.86 -0.96
CA ILE A 65 10.21 -3.01 -1.74
C ILE A 65 11.04 -2.43 -2.88
N SER A 66 10.62 -2.72 -4.11
CA SER A 66 11.38 -2.31 -5.29
C SER A 66 11.64 -0.82 -5.21
N LYS A 67 12.92 -0.41 -5.20
CA LYS A 67 13.32 1.00 -5.24
C LYS A 67 12.65 1.72 -6.40
N THR A 68 12.33 1.00 -7.47
CA THR A 68 11.57 1.49 -8.63
C THR A 68 10.12 1.85 -8.28
N LEU A 69 9.43 1.10 -7.41
CA LEU A 69 8.07 1.43 -6.98
C LEU A 69 8.05 2.67 -6.08
N LEU A 70 9.01 2.79 -5.16
CA LEU A 70 9.15 3.99 -4.34
C LEU A 70 9.46 5.23 -5.21
N ALA A 71 10.36 5.09 -6.18
CA ALA A 71 10.64 6.16 -7.14
C ALA A 71 9.40 6.55 -7.98
N GLN A 72 8.56 5.59 -8.36
CA GLN A 72 7.30 5.87 -9.06
C GLN A 72 6.31 6.64 -8.17
N ILE A 73 6.21 6.29 -6.88
CA ILE A 73 5.38 7.01 -5.91
C ILE A 73 5.87 8.45 -5.77
N ASP A 74 7.19 8.66 -5.65
CA ASP A 74 7.78 9.99 -5.55
C ASP A 74 7.54 10.83 -6.82
N GLN A 75 7.69 10.21 -7.99
CA GLN A 75 7.40 10.88 -9.26
C GLN A 75 5.93 11.26 -9.39
N TRP A 76 5.02 10.37 -8.97
CA TRP A 76 3.59 10.64 -8.98
C TRP A 76 3.24 11.80 -8.04
N LYS A 77 3.80 11.80 -6.83
CA LYS A 77 3.64 12.89 -5.86
C LYS A 77 4.10 14.23 -6.45
N LYS A 78 5.29 14.27 -7.06
CA LYS A 78 5.83 15.49 -7.69
C LYS A 78 4.90 16.03 -8.77
N LYS A 79 4.48 15.17 -9.71
CA LYS A 79 3.56 15.54 -10.80
C LYS A 79 2.21 16.04 -10.30
N SER A 80 1.70 15.44 -9.22
CA SER A 80 0.41 15.85 -8.62
C SER A 80 0.48 17.25 -8.02
N ILE A 81 1.58 17.57 -7.31
CA ILE A 81 1.83 18.90 -6.75
C ILE A 81 1.91 19.94 -7.87
N GLU A 82 2.71 19.66 -8.92
CA GLU A 82 2.90 20.57 -10.06
C GLU A 82 1.55 20.88 -10.75
N ARG A 83 0.72 19.85 -10.99
CA ARG A 83 -0.61 20.02 -11.60
C ARG A 83 -1.54 20.86 -10.73
N THR A 84 -1.55 20.62 -9.42
CA THR A 84 -2.39 21.35 -8.48
C THR A 84 -1.98 22.83 -8.41
N GLN A 85 -0.67 23.10 -8.36
CA GLN A 85 -0.14 24.46 -8.37
C GLN A 85 -0.48 25.20 -9.68
N TRP A 86 -0.31 24.54 -10.83
CA TRP A 86 -0.66 25.10 -12.13
C TRP A 86 -2.15 25.44 -12.22
N ALA A 87 -3.03 24.52 -11.82
CA ALA A 87 -4.47 24.76 -11.81
C ALA A 87 -4.85 25.94 -10.89
N ALA A 88 -4.28 25.99 -9.69
CA ALA A 88 -4.50 27.10 -8.76
C ALA A 88 -4.02 28.44 -9.34
N GLN A 89 -2.89 28.45 -10.07
CA GLN A 89 -2.39 29.66 -10.71
C GLN A 89 -3.33 30.16 -11.80
N ILE A 90 -3.85 29.26 -12.65
CA ILE A 90 -4.82 29.62 -13.69
C ILE A 90 -6.08 30.24 -13.08
N VAL A 91 -6.62 29.62 -12.04
CA VAL A 91 -7.83 30.12 -11.38
C VAL A 91 -7.59 31.52 -10.79
N ARG A 92 -6.44 31.73 -10.13
CA ARG A 92 -6.07 33.06 -9.59
C ARG A 92 -5.94 34.11 -10.68
N THR A 93 -5.21 33.82 -11.75
CA THR A 93 -5.01 34.75 -12.87
C THR A 93 -6.33 35.09 -13.55
N ASN A 94 -7.21 34.10 -13.76
CA ASN A 94 -8.53 34.35 -14.34
C ASN A 94 -9.39 35.22 -13.43
N LEU A 95 -9.41 34.96 -12.12
CA LEU A 95 -10.19 35.75 -11.16
C LEU A 95 -9.71 37.20 -11.12
N GLN A 96 -8.38 37.43 -11.11
CA GLN A 96 -7.80 38.76 -11.17
C GLN A 96 -8.24 39.50 -12.43
N ARG A 97 -8.09 38.86 -13.60
CA ARG A 97 -8.51 39.44 -14.89
C ARG A 97 -9.99 39.79 -14.89
N PHE A 98 -10.88 38.90 -14.45
CA PHE A 98 -12.31 39.20 -14.39
C PHE A 98 -12.64 40.34 -13.44
N THR A 99 -11.95 40.41 -12.30
CA THR A 99 -12.14 41.50 -11.32
C THR A 99 -11.70 42.84 -11.91
N GLU A 100 -10.57 42.87 -12.60
CA GLU A 100 -10.07 44.07 -13.30
C GLU A 100 -11.03 44.51 -14.41
N GLU A 101 -11.51 43.57 -15.24
CA GLU A 101 -12.50 43.84 -16.30
C GLU A 101 -13.80 44.43 -15.73
N LEU A 102 -14.32 43.86 -14.64
CA LEU A 102 -15.51 44.38 -13.97
C LEU A 102 -15.29 45.76 -13.37
N ASN A 103 -14.17 45.99 -12.69
CA ASN A 103 -13.84 47.28 -12.09
C ASN A 103 -13.68 48.39 -13.14
N ASN A 104 -13.05 48.07 -14.27
CA ASN A 104 -12.93 49.00 -15.39
C ASN A 104 -14.32 49.33 -15.97
N HIS A 105 -15.16 48.31 -16.19
CA HIS A 105 -16.51 48.53 -16.69
C HIS A 105 -17.36 49.38 -15.74
N MET A 106 -17.31 49.11 -14.44
CA MET A 106 -17.99 49.93 -13.43
C MET A 106 -17.46 51.35 -13.40
N SER A 107 -16.14 51.55 -13.50
CA SER A 107 -15.54 52.90 -13.57
C SER A 107 -16.05 53.67 -14.78
N ASP A 108 -16.16 53.03 -15.95
CA ASP A 108 -16.70 53.66 -17.15
C ASP A 108 -18.17 54.07 -16.97
N LEU A 109 -18.99 53.21 -16.35
CA LEU A 109 -20.38 53.53 -16.05
C LEU A 109 -20.50 54.70 -15.07
N ILE A 110 -19.70 54.72 -14.01
CA ILE A 110 -19.65 55.82 -13.04
C ILE A 110 -19.20 57.13 -13.69
N ASN A 111 -18.20 57.08 -14.58
CA ASN A 111 -17.73 58.24 -15.31
C ASN A 111 -18.79 58.79 -16.27
N LYS A 112 -19.54 57.92 -16.95
CA LYS A 112 -20.67 58.32 -17.79
C LYS A 112 -21.77 58.99 -16.97
N LEU A 113 -22.19 58.36 -15.86
CA LEU A 113 -23.19 58.93 -14.96
C LEU A 113 -22.74 60.30 -14.40
N SER A 114 -21.47 60.42 -14.01
CA SER A 114 -20.90 61.68 -13.51
C SER A 114 -20.95 62.78 -14.58
N ASN A 115 -20.72 62.44 -15.85
CA ASN A 115 -20.84 63.38 -16.96
C ASN A 115 -22.30 63.77 -17.21
N GLU A 116 -23.24 62.82 -17.19
CA GLU A 116 -24.67 63.08 -17.35
C GLU A 116 -25.20 64.00 -16.25
N LEU A 117 -24.86 63.73 -14.98
CA LEU A 117 -25.20 64.58 -13.84
C LEU A 117 -24.64 66.00 -13.99
N ARG A 118 -23.38 66.14 -14.43
CA ARG A 118 -22.76 67.45 -14.68
C ARG A 118 -23.52 68.22 -15.76
N LEU A 119 -23.84 67.57 -16.89
CA LEU A 119 -24.54 68.19 -18.01
C LEU A 119 -25.96 68.61 -17.64
N SER A 120 -26.71 67.76 -16.94
CA SER A 120 -28.06 68.08 -16.44
C SER A 120 -28.02 69.30 -15.52
N ARG A 121 -27.04 69.37 -14.60
CA ARG A 121 -26.84 70.53 -13.73
C ARG A 121 -26.50 71.80 -14.51
N GLU A 122 -25.58 71.74 -15.47
CA GLU A 122 -25.18 72.90 -16.28
C GLU A 122 -26.32 73.45 -17.13
N LYS A 123 -27.19 72.58 -17.64
CA LYS A 123 -28.35 72.96 -18.46
C LYS A 123 -29.60 73.28 -17.64
N SER A 124 -29.58 73.06 -16.32
CA SER A 124 -30.78 73.10 -15.46
C SER A 124 -31.90 72.17 -15.96
N GLU A 125 -31.52 71.06 -16.58
CA GLU A 125 -32.43 70.04 -17.14
C GLU A 125 -32.60 68.90 -16.12
N TYR A 126 -33.35 69.17 -15.04
CA TYR A 126 -33.73 68.17 -14.04
C TYR A 126 -35.08 68.52 -13.41
N SER A 127 -35.82 67.50 -12.98
CA SER A 127 -37.09 67.62 -12.27
C SER A 127 -37.03 66.99 -10.88
N GLU A 128 -38.05 67.24 -10.06
CA GLU A 128 -38.17 66.62 -8.73
C GLU A 128 -38.21 65.08 -8.83
N ASP A 129 -38.85 64.54 -9.88
CA ASP A 129 -38.88 63.10 -10.16
C ASP A 129 -37.49 62.52 -10.48
N ASP A 130 -36.61 63.29 -11.11
CA ASP A 130 -35.25 62.86 -11.44
C ASP A 130 -34.33 62.80 -10.21
N LEU A 131 -34.63 63.60 -9.17
CA LEU A 131 -33.82 63.70 -7.95
C LEU A 131 -34.29 62.75 -6.82
N HIS A 132 -35.51 62.23 -6.93
CA HIS A 132 -36.13 61.36 -5.91
C HIS A 132 -36.16 59.87 -6.28
N ARG A 133 -35.49 59.49 -7.37
CA ARG A 133 -35.36 58.10 -7.85
C ARG A 133 -34.11 57.41 -7.33
#